data_AF-A0A4Y2QMV5-F1
#
_entry.id   AF-A0A4Y2QMV5-F1
#
_cell.length_a   1.000
_cell.length_b   1.000
_cell.length_c   1.000
_cell.angle_alpha   90.00
_cell.angle_beta   90.00
_cell.angle_gamma   90.00
#
_symmetry.space_group_name_H-M   'P 1'
#
loop_
_entity.id
_entity.type
_entity.pdbx_description
1 polymer ?
#
loop_
_entity_poly.entity_id
_entity_poly.type
_entity_poly.pdbx_seq_one_letter_code
_entity_poly.pdbx_strand_id
1 'polypeptide(L)'
;MSVEETIDRNRRNRGVVRTTVTNVNKNVEAELAKEVSDIKVLQDKLNILVKRETDLQTLDETINGQIKLLELEKEVEHELEYRDSIIRCKGKIQRFIDKHRCSNINAAVITRQVSNTKLPRIVLDKFSSNIRKFHEFWPSFEAAVHDNPSLTRVEEFNYLRSLLIG
;
A
#
# COMPACT_ATOMS: atom_id res chain seq x y z
N MET A 1 27.72 -13.33 28.95
CA MET A 1 26.71 -14.30 28.47
C MET A 1 27.42 -15.39 27.72
N SER A 2 27.12 -16.64 28.04
CA SER A 2 27.54 -17.80 27.25
C SER A 2 26.88 -17.80 25.87
N VAL A 3 27.47 -18.52 24.91
CA VAL A 3 26.86 -18.79 23.60
C VAL A 3 25.50 -19.48 23.80
N GLU A 4 25.42 -20.44 24.72
CA GLU A 4 24.19 -21.17 25.07
C GLU A 4 23.08 -20.22 25.56
N GLU A 5 23.41 -19.31 26.48
CA GLU A 5 22.46 -18.32 27.03
C GLU A 5 21.92 -17.36 25.96
N THR A 6 22.76 -17.05 24.96
CA THR A 6 22.38 -16.17 23.85
C THR A 6 21.40 -16.86 22.91
N ILE A 7 21.66 -18.13 22.56
CA ILE A 7 20.77 -18.94 21.73
C ILE A 7 19.41 -19.12 22.41
N ASP A 8 19.40 -19.46 23.70
CA ASP A 8 18.16 -19.66 24.45
C ASP A 8 17.30 -18.39 24.50
N ARG A 9 17.93 -17.23 24.71
CA ARG A 9 17.24 -15.94 24.64
C ARG A 9 16.65 -15.70 23.25
N ASN A 10 17.39 -15.99 22.20
CA ASN A 10 16.92 -15.82 20.82
C ASN A 10 15.75 -16.77 20.49
N ARG A 11 15.82 -18.04 20.94
CA ARG A 11 14.73 -19.01 20.80
C ARG A 11 13.45 -18.54 21.50
N ARG A 12 13.56 -18.00 22.72
CA ARG A 12 12.42 -17.41 23.44
C ARG A 12 11.85 -16.20 22.72
N ASN A 13 12.70 -15.28 22.28
CA ASN A 13 12.27 -14.10 21.51
C ASN A 13 11.54 -14.51 20.23
N ARG A 14 12.10 -15.47 19.49
CA ARG A 14 11.48 -16.02 18.29
C ARG A 14 10.11 -16.63 18.58
N GLY A 15 9.97 -17.37 19.67
CA GLY A 15 8.68 -17.89 20.13
C GLY A 15 7.63 -16.77 20.27
N VAL A 16 7.98 -15.67 20.92
CA VAL A 16 7.09 -14.50 21.08
C VAL A 16 6.73 -13.87 19.73
N VAL A 17 7.70 -13.71 18.82
CA VAL A 17 7.46 -13.17 17.48
C VAL A 17 6.53 -14.10 16.68
N ARG A 18 6.76 -15.43 16.72
CA ARG A 18 5.90 -16.44 16.09
C ARG A 18 4.47 -16.40 16.63
N THR A 19 4.28 -16.27 17.94
CA THR A 19 2.94 -16.08 18.55
C THR A 19 2.28 -14.81 18.04
N THR A 20 3.03 -13.70 17.94
CA THR A 20 2.53 -12.43 17.42
C THR A 20 2.06 -12.58 15.98
N VAL A 21 2.85 -13.23 15.12
CA VAL A 21 2.47 -13.52 13.72
C VAL A 21 1.17 -14.32 13.65
N THR A 22 1.05 -15.40 14.43
CA THR A 22 -0.17 -16.21 14.48
C THR A 22 -1.39 -15.39 14.89
N ASN A 23 -1.24 -14.50 15.87
CA ASN A 23 -2.32 -13.63 16.33
C ASN A 23 -2.71 -12.58 15.30
N VAL A 24 -1.73 -12.00 14.59
CA VAL A 24 -1.99 -11.06 13.48
C VAL A 24 -2.72 -11.78 12.35
N ASN A 25 -2.29 -12.98 11.97
CA ASN A 25 -2.96 -13.79 10.95
C ASN A 25 -4.43 -14.04 11.31
N LYS A 26 -4.73 -14.51 12.53
CA LYS A 26 -6.11 -14.70 13.00
C LYS A 26 -6.93 -13.41 12.93
N ASN A 27 -6.32 -12.30 13.33
CA ASN A 27 -6.93 -10.98 13.27
C ASN A 27 -7.21 -10.51 11.83
N VAL A 28 -6.31 -10.80 10.89
CA VAL A 28 -6.49 -10.48 9.47
C VAL A 28 -7.66 -11.28 8.92
N GLU A 29 -7.73 -12.59 9.17
CA GLU A 29 -8.87 -13.39 8.72
C GLU A 29 -10.19 -12.89 9.32
N ALA A 30 -10.20 -12.52 10.60
CA ALA A 30 -11.38 -11.93 11.25
C ALA A 30 -11.80 -10.58 10.64
N GLU A 31 -10.83 -9.72 10.30
CA GLU A 31 -11.10 -8.43 9.66
C GLU A 31 -11.64 -8.60 8.23
N LEU A 32 -11.07 -9.54 7.47
CA LEU A 32 -11.49 -9.86 6.10
C LEU A 32 -12.86 -10.55 6.04
N ALA A 33 -13.31 -11.17 7.13
CA ALA A 33 -14.63 -11.79 7.23
C ALA A 33 -15.77 -10.79 7.51
N LYS A 34 -15.45 -9.53 7.84
CA LYS A 34 -16.46 -8.49 8.07
C LYS A 34 -17.11 -8.06 6.74
N GLU A 35 -18.39 -7.69 6.81
CA GLU A 35 -19.11 -7.12 5.65
C GLU A 35 -18.47 -5.80 5.17
N VAL A 36 -17.98 -5.00 6.12
CA VAL A 36 -17.22 -3.78 5.86
C VAL A 36 -15.89 -3.88 6.60
N SER A 37 -14.87 -4.38 5.91
CA SER A 37 -13.51 -4.44 6.46
C SER A 37 -12.84 -3.06 6.43
N ASP A 38 -12.08 -2.74 7.48
CA ASP A 38 -11.30 -1.52 7.54
C ASP A 38 -9.94 -1.69 6.84
N ILE A 39 -9.77 -1.00 5.71
CA ILE A 39 -8.55 -1.01 4.91
C ILE A 39 -7.34 -0.51 5.71
N LYS A 40 -7.50 0.50 6.58
CA LYS A 40 -6.40 1.04 7.38
C LYS A 40 -5.93 0.02 8.41
N VAL A 41 -6.86 -0.66 9.07
CA VAL A 41 -6.54 -1.74 10.00
C VAL A 41 -5.77 -2.87 9.30
N LEU A 42 -6.17 -3.23 8.07
CA LEU A 42 -5.43 -4.22 7.28
C LEU A 42 -4.03 -3.74 6.88
N GLN A 43 -3.86 -2.45 6.54
CA GLN A 43 -2.55 -1.85 6.26
C GLN A 43 -1.64 -1.85 7.50
N ASP A 44 -2.17 -1.53 8.69
CA ASP A 44 -1.40 -1.60 9.93
C ASP A 44 -0.95 -3.03 10.23
N LYS A 45 -1.84 -4.01 10.05
CA LYS A 45 -1.49 -5.43 10.18
C LYS A 45 -0.44 -5.87 9.16
N LEU A 46 -0.49 -5.37 7.92
CA LEU A 46 0.54 -5.62 6.91
C LEU A 46 1.91 -5.08 7.34
N ASN A 47 1.96 -3.85 7.85
CA ASN A 47 3.19 -3.24 8.36
C ASN A 47 3.78 -4.03 9.54
N ILE A 48 2.91 -4.52 10.44
CA ILE A 48 3.33 -5.40 11.53
C ILE A 48 3.94 -6.69 10.97
N LEU A 49 3.29 -7.35 10.01
CA LEU A 49 3.81 -8.58 9.40
C LEU A 49 5.18 -8.37 8.74
N VAL A 50 5.36 -7.27 8.00
CA VAL A 50 6.66 -6.91 7.40
C VAL A 50 7.74 -6.78 8.47
N LYS A 51 7.46 -6.08 9.58
CA LYS A 51 8.42 -5.94 10.66
C LYS A 51 8.77 -7.29 11.31
N ARG A 52 7.77 -8.14 11.56
CA ARG A 52 7.99 -9.45 12.20
C ARG A 52 8.70 -10.44 11.28
N GLU A 53 8.53 -10.33 9.97
CA GLU A 53 9.30 -11.08 8.98
C GLU A 53 10.81 -10.77 9.11
N THR A 54 11.17 -9.49 9.20
CA THR A 54 12.56 -9.08 9.42
C THR A 54 13.11 -9.54 10.77
N ASP A 55 12.32 -9.43 11.84
CA ASP A 55 12.73 -9.90 13.17
C ASP A 55 12.99 -11.41 13.16
N LEU A 56 12.11 -12.20 12.53
CA LEU A 56 12.28 -13.65 12.40
C LEU A 56 13.52 -13.98 11.57
N GLN A 57 13.71 -13.34 10.42
CA GLN A 57 14.89 -13.56 9.59
C GLN A 57 16.18 -13.33 10.39
N THR A 58 16.27 -12.24 11.16
CA THR A 58 17.44 -11.94 11.98
C THR A 58 17.67 -12.98 13.08
N LEU A 59 16.59 -13.42 13.75
CA LEU A 59 16.66 -14.42 14.80
C LEU A 59 17.05 -15.79 14.26
N ASP A 60 16.47 -16.21 13.13
CA ASP A 60 16.72 -17.49 12.49
C ASP A 60 18.16 -17.57 11.94
N GLU A 61 18.65 -16.51 11.28
CA GLU A 61 20.07 -16.43 10.84
C GLU A 61 21.04 -16.56 12.03
N THR A 62 20.73 -15.88 13.14
CA THR A 62 21.57 -15.94 14.36
C THR A 62 21.54 -17.33 15.00
N ILE A 63 20.36 -17.96 15.09
CA ILE A 63 20.20 -19.30 15.68
C ILE A 63 20.89 -20.34 14.79
N ASN A 64 20.63 -20.34 13.48
CA ASN A 64 21.17 -21.29 12.52
C ASN A 64 22.71 -21.25 12.48
N GLY A 65 23.32 -20.08 12.71
CA GLY A 65 24.78 -19.95 12.80
C GLY A 65 25.43 -20.53 14.07
N GLN A 66 24.64 -20.92 15.07
CA GLN A 66 25.14 -21.34 16.39
C GLN A 66 24.63 -22.71 16.85
N ILE A 67 23.60 -23.27 16.22
CA ILE A 67 23.06 -24.60 16.56
C ILE A 67 23.88 -25.74 15.94
N LYS A 68 23.69 -26.94 16.46
CA LYS A 68 24.33 -28.16 15.94
C LYS A 68 23.66 -28.58 14.62
N LEU A 69 24.44 -29.18 13.73
CA LEU A 69 23.96 -29.64 12.41
C LEU A 69 22.74 -30.56 12.48
N LEU A 70 22.67 -31.45 13.48
CA LEU A 70 21.55 -32.37 13.68
C LEU A 70 20.22 -31.69 14.06
N GLU A 71 20.26 -30.44 14.53
CA GLU A 71 19.07 -29.64 14.86
C GLU A 71 18.65 -28.74 13.69
N LEU A 72 19.53 -28.53 12.70
CA LEU A 72 19.34 -27.56 11.62
C LEU A 72 18.13 -27.88 10.73
N GLU A 73 17.95 -29.14 10.33
CA GLU A 73 16.85 -29.52 9.42
C GLU A 73 15.49 -29.15 10.00
N LYS A 74 15.23 -29.50 11.26
CA LYS A 74 13.98 -29.16 11.96
C LYS A 74 13.81 -27.66 12.13
N GLU A 75 14.91 -26.94 12.33
CA GLU A 75 14.87 -25.49 12.49
C GLU A 75 14.51 -24.77 11.18
N VAL A 76 15.11 -25.22 10.08
CA VAL A 76 14.82 -24.73 8.73
C VAL A 76 13.38 -25.04 8.34
N GLU A 77 12.86 -26.23 8.67
CA GLU A 77 11.46 -26.57 8.42
C GLU A 77 10.50 -25.56 9.09
N HIS A 78 10.69 -25.29 10.38
CA HIS A 78 9.87 -24.30 11.09
C HIS A 78 10.06 -22.87 10.57
N GLU A 79 11.28 -22.48 10.20
CA GLU A 79 11.54 -21.18 9.57
C GLU A 79 10.69 -20.99 8.29
N LEU A 80 10.66 -22.01 7.43
CA LEU A 80 9.90 -21.98 6.19
C LEU A 80 8.39 -21.94 6.45
N GLU A 81 7.88 -22.71 7.41
CA GLU A 81 6.45 -22.70 7.78
C GLU A 81 5.94 -21.30 8.13
N TYR A 82 6.69 -20.57 8.96
CA TYR A 82 6.31 -19.22 9.39
C TYR A 82 6.53 -18.19 8.27
N ARG A 83 7.61 -18.30 7.50
CA ARG A 83 7.85 -17.44 6.33
C ARG A 83 6.70 -17.54 5.33
N ASP A 84 6.33 -18.76 4.97
CA ASP A 84 5.23 -19.02 4.04
C ASP A 84 3.89 -18.53 4.58
N SER A 85 3.65 -18.70 5.89
CA SER A 85 2.45 -18.21 6.56
C SER A 85 2.33 -16.68 6.48
N ILE A 86 3.44 -15.97 6.69
CA ILE A 86 3.51 -14.50 6.56
C ILE A 86 3.29 -14.08 5.12
N ILE A 87 3.98 -14.69 4.15
CA ILE A 87 3.83 -14.38 2.72
C ILE A 87 2.38 -14.55 2.28
N ARG A 88 1.74 -15.67 2.65
CA ARG A 88 0.32 -15.91 2.35
C ARG A 88 -0.58 -14.83 2.94
N CYS A 89 -0.36 -14.46 4.21
CA CYS A 89 -1.18 -13.44 4.87
C CYS A 89 -1.00 -12.05 4.24
N LYS A 90 0.25 -11.61 4.02
CA LYS A 90 0.57 -10.35 3.32
C LYS A 90 -0.09 -10.31 1.94
N GLY A 91 -0.01 -11.41 1.18
CA GLY A 91 -0.64 -11.52 -0.12
C GLY A 91 -2.17 -11.43 -0.08
N LYS A 92 -2.83 -11.99 0.94
CA LYS A 92 -4.29 -11.83 1.13
C LYS A 92 -4.65 -10.36 1.35
N ILE A 93 -3.94 -9.67 2.24
CA ILE A 93 -4.17 -8.26 2.54
C ILE A 93 -3.99 -7.42 1.28
N GLN A 94 -2.88 -7.60 0.55
CA GLN A 94 -2.57 -6.79 -0.62
C GLN A 94 -3.63 -6.97 -1.71
N ARG A 95 -4.04 -8.21 -2.01
CA ARG A 95 -5.12 -8.49 -2.98
C ARG A 95 -6.43 -7.82 -2.58
N PHE A 96 -6.76 -7.80 -1.29
CA PHE A 96 -7.95 -7.13 -0.79
C PHE A 96 -7.88 -5.61 -1.02
N ILE A 97 -6.76 -4.99 -0.64
CA ILE A 97 -6.54 -3.54 -0.83
C ILE A 97 -6.61 -3.17 -2.31
N ASP A 98 -5.96 -3.94 -3.18
CA ASP A 98 -5.91 -3.66 -4.62
C ASP A 98 -7.32 -3.78 -5.24
N LYS A 99 -8.09 -4.80 -4.85
CA LYS A 99 -9.49 -4.95 -5.27
C LYS A 99 -10.34 -3.74 -4.86
N HIS A 100 -10.19 -3.27 -3.62
CA HIS A 100 -10.92 -2.09 -3.13
C HIS A 100 -10.52 -0.81 -3.87
N ARG A 101 -9.24 -0.64 -4.22
CA ARG A 101 -8.77 0.50 -5.02
C ARG A 101 -9.39 0.52 -6.41
N CYS A 102 -9.41 -0.62 -7.11
CA CYS A 102 -10.02 -0.71 -8.44
C CYS A 102 -11.53 -0.45 -8.43
N SER A 103 -12.25 -1.00 -7.44
CA SER A 103 -13.70 -0.76 -7.31
C SER A 103 -14.02 0.71 -7.02
N ASN A 104 -13.21 1.38 -6.19
CA ASN A 104 -13.44 2.78 -5.84
C ASN A 104 -13.13 3.72 -7.01
N ILE A 105 -12.11 3.41 -7.82
CA ILE A 105 -11.83 4.15 -9.07
C ILE A 105 -13.01 4.02 -10.03
N ASN A 106 -13.53 2.80 -10.24
CA ASN A 106 -14.68 2.58 -11.13
C ASN A 106 -15.94 3.30 -10.62
N ALA A 107 -16.20 3.26 -9.31
CA ALA A 107 -17.31 3.99 -8.70
C ALA A 107 -17.16 5.51 -8.84
N ALA A 108 -15.97 6.07 -8.58
CA ALA A 108 -15.70 7.49 -8.75
C ALA A 108 -15.82 7.96 -10.21
N VAL A 109 -15.39 7.13 -11.17
CA VAL A 109 -15.57 7.40 -12.61
C VAL A 109 -17.05 7.42 -12.99
N ILE A 110 -17.85 6.46 -12.48
CA ILE A 110 -19.29 6.40 -12.74
C ILE A 110 -20.01 7.58 -12.06
N THR A 111 -19.70 7.90 -10.80
CA THR A 111 -20.31 9.04 -10.10
C THR A 111 -19.97 10.38 -10.78
N ARG A 112 -18.74 10.57 -11.28
CA ARG A 112 -18.39 11.76 -12.07
C ARG A 112 -19.14 11.86 -13.39
N GLN A 113 -19.44 10.74 -14.04
CA GLN A 113 -20.28 10.76 -15.25
C GLN A 113 -21.74 11.17 -14.93
N VAL A 114 -22.24 10.85 -13.73
CA VAL A 114 -23.61 11.17 -13.31
C VAL A 114 -23.72 12.56 -12.68
N SER A 115 -22.67 13.09 -12.06
CA SER A 115 -22.64 14.43 -11.45
C SER A 115 -22.10 15.54 -12.36
N ASN A 116 -22.20 15.39 -13.69
CA ASN A 116 -22.05 16.50 -14.64
C ASN A 116 -23.28 17.42 -14.62
N THR A 117 -23.67 17.89 -13.43
CA THR A 117 -24.49 19.08 -13.27
C THR A 117 -23.63 20.30 -13.54
N LYS A 118 -23.65 20.75 -14.80
CA LYS A 118 -23.50 22.12 -15.29
C LYS A 118 -22.96 23.13 -14.26
N LEU A 119 -21.64 23.16 -14.05
CA LEU A 119 -20.96 24.40 -13.69
C LEU A 119 -20.92 25.29 -14.94
N PRO A 120 -21.02 26.63 -14.80
CA PRO A 120 -20.87 27.54 -15.93
C PRO A 120 -19.52 27.22 -16.57
N ARG A 121 -19.53 26.90 -17.85
CA ARG A 121 -18.31 26.67 -18.63
C ARG A 121 -17.49 27.96 -18.52
N ILE A 122 -16.50 28.00 -17.63
CA ILE A 122 -15.49 29.07 -17.62
C ILE A 122 -14.87 28.99 -19.02
N VAL A 123 -15.21 29.96 -19.87
CA VAL A 123 -14.67 30.06 -21.21
C VAL A 123 -13.24 30.55 -21.04
N LEU A 124 -12.31 29.62 -20.82
CA LEU A 124 -10.89 29.93 -20.92
C LEU A 124 -10.59 30.21 -22.39
N ASP A 125 -9.96 31.35 -22.65
CA ASP A 125 -9.54 31.72 -23.99
C ASP A 125 -8.48 30.74 -24.49
N LYS A 126 -8.63 30.35 -25.76
CA LYS A 126 -7.67 29.46 -26.41
C LYS A 126 -6.35 30.20 -26.64
N PHE A 127 -5.24 29.54 -26.32
CA PHE A 127 -3.90 30.08 -26.50
C PHE A 127 -3.38 29.78 -27.91
N SER A 128 -3.20 30.83 -28.71
CA SER A 128 -2.79 30.79 -30.13
C SER A 128 -1.30 30.89 -30.39
N SER A 129 -0.49 30.25 -29.54
CA SER A 129 0.98 30.26 -29.64
C SER A 129 1.63 31.66 -29.58
N ASN A 130 0.85 32.71 -29.27
CA ASN A 130 1.36 34.05 -29.06
C ASN A 130 1.99 34.17 -27.68
N ILE A 131 3.31 34.03 -27.62
CA ILE A 131 4.11 34.08 -26.37
C ILE A 131 3.82 35.34 -25.55
N ARG A 132 3.46 36.48 -26.17
CA ARG A 132 3.12 37.71 -25.44
C ARG A 132 1.87 37.58 -24.58
N LYS A 133 0.96 36.67 -24.95
CA LYS A 133 -0.28 36.39 -24.21
C LYS A 133 -0.13 35.23 -23.23
N PHE A 134 1.03 34.59 -23.15
CA PHE A 134 1.26 33.46 -22.24
C PHE A 134 1.14 33.88 -20.77
N HIS A 135 1.60 35.09 -20.46
CA HIS A 135 1.50 35.69 -19.12
C HIS A 135 0.04 35.92 -18.67
N GLU A 136 -0.90 36.09 -19.60
CA GLU A 136 -2.34 36.22 -19.30
C GLU A 136 -3.03 34.84 -19.25
N PHE A 137 -2.57 33.91 -20.10
CA PHE A 137 -3.09 32.56 -20.20
C PHE A 137 -2.79 31.69 -18.97
N TRP A 138 -1.52 31.62 -18.56
CA TRP A 138 -1.10 30.66 -17.53
C TRP A 138 -1.78 30.90 -16.17
N PRO A 139 -1.86 32.13 -15.63
CA PRO A 139 -2.55 32.36 -14.34
C PRO A 139 -4.04 31.99 -14.38
N SER A 140 -4.69 32.20 -15.53
CA SER A 140 -6.11 31.84 -15.73
C SER A 140 -6.31 30.32 -15.80
N PHE A 141 -5.40 29.61 -16.47
CA PHE A 141 -5.39 28.15 -16.51
C PHE A 141 -5.07 27.55 -15.14
N GLU A 142 -4.08 28.10 -14.44
CA GLU A 142 -3.64 27.66 -13.12
C GLU A 142 -4.78 27.73 -12.10
N ALA A 143 -5.42 28.90 -11.98
CA ALA A 143 -6.51 29.12 -11.03
C ALA A 143 -7.79 28.31 -11.34
N ALA A 144 -8.09 28.05 -12.62
CA ALA A 144 -9.33 27.38 -13.02
C ALA A 144 -9.20 25.85 -13.16
N VAL A 145 -7.99 25.35 -13.44
CA VAL A 145 -7.75 23.94 -13.82
C VAL A 145 -6.66 23.29 -12.96
N HIS A 146 -5.47 23.91 -12.83
CA HIS A 146 -4.34 23.30 -12.11
C HIS A 146 -4.59 23.19 -10.60
N ASP A 147 -5.12 24.26 -10.01
CA ASP A 147 -5.42 24.33 -8.57
C ASP A 147 -6.76 23.67 -8.20
N ASN A 148 -7.48 23.11 -9.18
CA ASN A 148 -8.78 22.51 -8.95
C ASN A 148 -8.65 21.06 -8.44
N PRO A 149 -8.88 20.79 -7.15
CA PRO A 149 -8.70 19.45 -6.58
C PRO A 149 -9.75 18.45 -7.10
N SER A 150 -10.78 18.92 -7.81
CA SER A 150 -11.80 18.08 -8.43
C SER A 150 -11.39 17.52 -9.80
N LEU A 151 -10.22 17.88 -10.34
CA LEU A 151 -9.68 17.34 -11.58
C LEU A 151 -8.52 16.38 -11.30
N THR A 152 -8.42 15.31 -12.08
CA THR A 152 -7.22 14.45 -12.10
C THR A 152 -6.17 15.04 -13.02
N ARG A 153 -4.90 14.65 -12.84
CA ARG A 153 -3.80 15.03 -13.75
C ARG A 153 -4.09 14.70 -15.22
N VAL A 154 -4.85 13.63 -15.48
CA VAL A 154 -5.23 13.23 -16.85
C VAL A 154 -6.29 14.18 -17.43
N GLU A 155 -7.29 14.57 -16.63
CA GLU A 155 -8.32 15.53 -17.04
C GLU A 155 -7.71 16.93 -17.24
N GLU A 156 -6.82 17.36 -16.33
CA GLU A 156 -6.05 18.60 -16.43
C GLU A 156 -5.25 18.65 -17.74
N PHE A 157 -4.50 17.59 -18.05
CA PHE A 157 -3.70 17.50 -19.28
C PHE A 157 -4.58 17.57 -20.54
N ASN A 158 -5.71 16.86 -20.56
CA ASN A 158 -6.64 16.90 -21.68
C ASN A 158 -7.28 18.28 -21.84
N TYR A 159 -7.57 18.95 -20.73
CA TYR A 159 -8.11 20.30 -20.73
C TYR A 159 -7.09 21.30 -21.31
N LEU A 160 -5.84 21.24 -20.84
CA LEU A 160 -4.75 22.05 -21.37
C LEU A 160 -4.62 21.86 -22.89
N ARG A 161 -4.58 20.61 -23.35
CA ARG A 161 -4.49 20.28 -24.78
C ARG A 161 -5.64 20.87 -25.60
N SER A 162 -6.84 20.99 -25.03
CA SER A 162 -8.02 21.56 -25.70
C SER A 162 -7.98 23.09 -25.83
N LEU A 163 -7.21 23.77 -24.97
CA LEU A 163 -7.05 25.22 -24.96
C LEU A 163 -5.90 25.68 -25.85
N LEU A 164 -4.95 24.81 -26.17
CA LEU A 164 -3.87 25.12 -27.10
C LEU A 164 -4.39 25.04 -28.54
N ILE A 165 -4.20 26.12 -29.31
CA ILE A 165 -4.45 26.14 -30.76
C ILE A 165 -3.15 26.46 -31.49
N GLY A 166 -2.93 25.74 -32.59
CA GLY A 166 -1.75 25.89 -33.46
C GLY A 166 -1.75 27.20 -34.22
#